data_AF-A0ABD6BTC4-F1
#
_entry.id   AF-A0ABD6BTC4-F1
#
_cell.length_a   1.000
_cell.length_b   1.000
_cell.length_c   1.000
_cell.angle_alpha   90.00
_cell.angle_beta   90.00
_cell.angle_gamma   90.00
#
_symmetry.space_group_name_H-M   'P 1'
#
loop_
_entity.id
_entity.type
_entity.pdbx_description
1 polymer ?
#
loop_
_entity_poly.entity_id
_entity_poly.type
_entity_poly.pdbx_seq_one_letter_code
_entity_poly.pdbx_strand_id
1 'polypeptide(L)' 'MQCHYCEDDAVYAAETGGIKVGLCEDHFQQRVEELADDERLEALREQTEIDRAE' A
#
# COMPACT_ATOMS: atom_id res chain seq x y z
N MET A 1 14.79 -4.42 -11.40
CA MET A 1 14.70 -2.98 -11.02
C MET A 1 14.85 -2.93 -9.51
N GLN A 2 15.46 -1.93 -8.88
CA GLN A 2 15.79 -2.08 -7.45
C GLN A 2 14.64 -1.70 -6.53
N CYS A 3 14.51 -2.38 -5.38
CA CYS A 3 13.62 -1.97 -4.32
C CYS A 3 14.03 -0.58 -3.80
N HIS A 4 13.04 0.25 -3.46
CA HIS A 4 13.29 1.57 -2.89
C HIS A 4 13.87 1.52 -1.46
N TYR A 5 13.55 0.46 -0.71
CA TYR A 5 13.89 0.35 0.71
C TYR A 5 15.08 -0.57 0.98
N CYS A 6 15.48 -1.40 0.02
CA CYS A 6 16.65 -2.27 0.14
C CYS A 6 17.31 -2.48 -1.23
N GLU A 7 18.43 -3.19 -1.22
CA GLU A 7 19.21 -3.42 -2.43
C GLU A 7 18.69 -4.57 -3.29
N ASP A 8 17.65 -5.27 -2.85
CA ASP A 8 17.07 -6.42 -3.52
C ASP A 8 16.30 -6.06 -4.80
N ASP A 9 16.03 -7.06 -5.65
CA ASP A 9 15.28 -6.79 -6.88
C ASP A 9 13.79 -6.59 -6.56
N ALA A 10 13.23 -5.53 -7.12
CA ALA A 10 11.83 -5.21 -7.01
C ALA A 10 11.01 -6.04 -7.99
N VAL A 11 10.00 -6.71 -7.43
CA VAL A 11 9.02 -7.52 -8.15
C VAL A 11 7.73 -6.74 -8.43
N TYR A 12 7.50 -5.64 -7.69
CA TYR A 12 6.37 -4.72 -7.87
C TYR A 12 6.85 -3.33 -8.27
N ALA A 13 6.04 -2.62 -9.07
CA ALA A 13 6.31 -1.26 -9.50
C ALA A 13 5.04 -0.40 -9.41
N ALA A 14 5.14 0.77 -8.80
CA ALA A 14 4.09 1.79 -8.78
C ALA A 14 4.56 3.03 -9.56
N GLU A 15 3.68 3.63 -10.35
CA GLU A 15 3.93 4.88 -11.07
C GLU A 15 2.92 5.95 -10.69
N THR A 16 3.40 7.13 -10.31
CA THR A 16 2.57 8.31 -10.07
C THR A 16 3.24 9.55 -10.65
N GLY A 17 2.55 10.28 -11.53
CA GLY A 17 3.07 11.53 -12.08
C GLY A 17 4.40 11.40 -12.84
N GLY A 18 4.65 10.22 -13.45
CA GLY A 18 5.90 9.92 -14.15
C GLY A 18 7.05 9.45 -13.25
N ILE A 19 6.83 9.31 -11.94
CA ILE A 19 7.80 8.72 -11.00
C ILE A 19 7.48 7.25 -10.84
N LYS A 20 8.43 6.37 -11.18
CA LYS A 20 8.34 4.92 -10.93
C LYS A 20 9.13 4.53 -9.69
N VAL A 21 8.49 3.78 -8.80
CA VAL A 21 9.09 3.24 -7.57
C VAL A 21 8.95 1.71 -7.57
N GLY A 22 10.04 1.00 -7.31
CA GLY A 22 10.06 -0.46 -7.21
C GLY A 22 10.03 -0.94 -5.76
N LEU A 23 9.34 -2.05 -5.49
CA LEU A 23 9.31 -2.73 -4.19
C LEU A 23 9.58 -4.23 -4.33
N CYS A 24 10.38 -4.79 -3.42
CA CYS A 24 10.47 -6.23 -3.24
C CYS A 24 9.20 -6.75 -2.53
N GLU A 25 9.02 -8.06 -2.48
CA GLU A 25 7.82 -8.68 -1.91
C GLU A 25 7.60 -8.31 -0.44
N ASP A 26 8.66 -8.40 0.37
CA ASP A 26 8.62 -8.12 1.81
C ASP A 26 8.20 -6.67 2.12
N HIS A 27 8.84 -5.70 1.46
CA HIS A 27 8.51 -4.29 1.67
C HIS A 27 7.14 -3.92 1.10
N PHE A 28 6.67 -4.58 0.04
CA PHE A 28 5.31 -4.37 -0.44
C PHE A 28 4.30 -4.85 0.60
N GLN A 29 4.49 -6.05 1.15
CA GLN A 29 3.61 -6.60 2.17
C GLN A 29 3.53 -5.71 3.41
N GLN A 30 4.68 -5.31 3.97
CA GLN A 30 4.72 -4.41 5.13
C GLN A 30 3.95 -3.11 4.89
N ARG A 31 4.13 -2.48 3.71
CA ARG A 31 3.45 -1.21 3.39
C ARG A 31 1.93 -1.39 3.29
N VAL A 32 1.47 -2.50 2.71
CA VAL A 32 0.04 -2.82 2.63
C VAL A 32 -0.55 -3.08 4.02
N GLU A 33 0.19 -3.75 4.89
CA GLU A 33 -0.23 -3.99 6.28
C GLU A 33 -0.31 -2.68 7.08
N GLU A 34 0.70 -1.81 6.97
CA GLU A 34 0.67 -0.47 7.58
C GLU A 34 -0.51 0.38 7.07
N LEU A 35 -0.82 0.30 5.78
CA LEU A 35 -1.99 0.97 5.20
C LEU A 35 -3.31 0.42 5.76
N ALA A 36 -3.38 -0.88 6.03
CA ALA A 36 -4.55 -1.54 6.57
C ALA A 36 -4.80 -1.19 8.05
N ASP A 37 -3.71 -1.01 8.80
CA ASP A 37 -3.65 -0.64 10.22
C ASP A 37 -3.65 0.89 10.45
N ASP A 38 -3.62 1.69 9.39
CA ASP A 38 -3.68 3.15 9.51
C ASP A 38 -5.05 3.56 10.07
N GLU A 39 -5.04 4.16 11.26
CA GLU A 39 -6.22 4.62 12.01
C GLU A 39 -7.15 5.51 11.14
N ARG A 40 -6.64 6.16 10.09
CA ARG A 40 -7.48 6.92 9.15
C ARG A 40 -8.26 6.02 8.19
N LEU A 41 -7.71 4.89 7.77
CA LEU A 41 -8.44 3.90 6.97
C LEU A 41 -9.51 3.19 7.81
N GLU A 42 -9.25 2.94 9.10
CA GLU A 42 -10.27 2.51 10.06
C GLU A 42 -11.38 3.56 10.22
N ALA A 43 -11.03 4.81 10.47
CA ALA A 43 -12.00 5.91 10.58
C ALA A 43 -12.82 6.13 9.29
N LEU A 44 -12.27 5.82 8.12
CA LEU A 44 -12.99 5.84 6.84
C LEU A 44 -13.92 4.62 6.67
N ARG A 45 -13.54 3.46 7.19
CA ARG A 45 -14.38 2.24 7.24
C ARG A 45 -15.62 2.48 8.11
N GLU A 46 -15.44 3.07 9.28
CA GLU A 46 -16.54 3.49 10.19
C GLU A 46 -17.53 4.46 9.52
N GLN A 47 -17.07 5.26 8.56
CA GLN A 47 -17.92 6.17 7.79
C GLN A 47 -18.58 5.49 6.58
N THR A 48 -18.03 4.38 6.08
CA THR A 48 -18.49 3.68 4.85
C THR A 48 -19.37 2.46 5.16
N GLU A 49 -19.51 2.05 6.42
CA GLU A 49 -20.44 1.01 6.87
C GLU A 49 -21.92 1.45 6.88
N ILE A 50 -22.23 2.66 6.39
CA ILE A 50 -23.59 3.19 6.19
C ILE A 50 -24.06 2.99 4.73
N ASP A 51 -23.74 1.87 4.07
CA ASP A 51 -24.37 1.55 2.77
C ASP A 51 -24.48 0.05 2.47
N ARG A 52 -24.44 -0.80 3.52
CA ARG A 52 -24.72 -2.24 3.37
C ARG A 52 -25.91 -2.67 4.22
N ALA A 53 -27.04 -2.05 3.93
CA ALA A 53 -28.35 -2.55 4.29
C ALA A 53 -29.23 -2.60 3.03
N GLU A 54 -29.04 -3.63 2.20
CA GLU A 54 -30.10 -4.39 1.49
C GLU A 54 -29.52 -5.69 0.89
#